data_AF-D2S5A5-F1
#
_entry.id   AF-D2S5A5-F1
#
_cell.length_a   1.000
_cell.length_b   1.000
_cell.length_c   1.000
_cell.angle_alpha   90.00
_cell.angle_beta   90.00
_cell.angle_gamma   90.00
#
_symmetry.space_group_name_H-M   'P 1'
#
loop_
_entity.id
_entity.type
_entity.pdbx_description
1 polymer ?
#
loop_
_entity_poly.entity_id
_entity_poly.type
_entity_poly.pdbx_seq_one_letter_code
_entity_poly.pdbx_strand_id
1 'polypeptide(L)'
;MRAARLEGVGEPLARHEVPLPRPAADEVLVRGAATGLRGSDVHIAVEGITPTPCVPTTLGHEMAGTVVVVAAVGRARGRSRT
;
A
#
# COMPACT_ATOMS: atom_id res chain seq x y z
N MET A 1 -9.92 -8.47 -2.49
CA MET A 1 -9.57 -8.08 -1.12
C MET A 1 -10.21 -6.72 -0.85
N ARG A 2 -10.61 -6.49 0.40
CA ARG A 2 -11.28 -5.24 0.79
C ARG A 2 -10.26 -4.13 0.99
N ALA A 3 -10.57 -2.93 0.50
CA ALA A 3 -9.77 -1.73 0.75
C ALA A 3 -10.68 -0.52 1.00
N ALA A 4 -10.31 0.34 1.95
CA ALA A 4 -10.87 1.68 2.08
C ALA A 4 -10.00 2.61 1.22
N ARG A 5 -10.59 3.31 0.25
CA ARG A 5 -9.86 4.12 -0.72
C ARG A 5 -10.36 5.55 -0.74
N LEU A 6 -9.42 6.48 -0.90
CA LEU A 6 -9.68 7.88 -1.15
C LEU A 6 -9.98 8.05 -2.64
N GLU A 7 -11.18 8.52 -2.98
CA GLU A 7 -11.56 8.87 -4.36
C GLU A 7 -11.34 10.36 -4.67
N GLY A 8 -11.40 11.21 -3.64
CA GLY A 8 -11.15 12.65 -3.72
C GLY A 8 -10.91 13.25 -2.34
N VAL A 9 -10.19 14.37 -2.29
CA VAL A 9 -9.97 15.12 -1.04
C VAL A 9 -11.30 15.66 -0.52
N GLY A 10 -11.54 15.53 0.78
CA GLY A 10 -12.77 15.95 1.46
C GLY A 10 -13.89 14.90 1.40
N GLU A 11 -13.74 13.85 0.59
CA GLU A 11 -14.73 12.77 0.48
C GLU A 11 -14.48 11.67 1.52
N PRO A 12 -15.54 11.03 2.04
CA PRO A 12 -15.40 9.83 2.86
C PRO A 12 -14.64 8.73 2.10
N LEU A 13 -13.86 7.92 2.82
CA LEU A 13 -13.21 6.76 2.22
C LEU A 13 -14.26 5.76 1.71
N ALA A 14 -14.17 5.42 0.42
CA ALA A 14 -15.04 4.45 -0.21
C ALA A 14 -14.52 3.02 0.02
N ARG A 15 -15.43 2.06 0.20
CA ARG A 15 -15.06 0.64 0.33
C ARG A 15 -15.04 -0.01 -1.06
N HIS A 16 -13.89 -0.53 -1.46
CA HIS A 16 -13.70 -1.26 -2.72
C HIS A 16 -13.38 -2.73 -2.46
N GLU A 17 -13.77 -3.59 -3.41
CA GLU A 17 -13.12 -4.87 -3.65
C GLU A 17 -12.05 -4.66 -4.72
N VAL A 18 -10.79 -4.95 -4.40
CA VAL A 18 -9.65 -4.86 -5.32
C VAL A 18 -9.02 -6.24 -5.54
N PRO A 19 -8.37 -6.51 -6.67
CA PRO A 19 -7.66 -7.77 -6.89
C PRO A 19 -6.63 -8.04 -5.77
N LEU A 20 -6.43 -9.31 -5.42
CA LEU A 20 -5.33 -9.68 -4.53
C LEU A 20 -4.02 -9.50 -5.33
N PRO A 21 -3.06 -8.67 -4.85
CA PRO A 21 -1.82 -8.46 -5.57
C PRO A 21 -0.96 -9.72 -5.55
N ARG A 22 -0.18 -9.89 -6.61
CA ARG A 22 0.88 -10.90 -6.68
C ARG A 22 2.21 -10.16 -6.49
N PRO A 23 3.00 -10.45 -5.43
CA PRO A 23 4.26 -9.75 -5.21
C PRO A 23 5.25 -10.04 -6.33
N ALA A 24 5.96 -9.00 -6.79
CA ALA A 24 7.08 -9.12 -7.71
C ALA A 24 8.34 -9.64 -6.99
N ALA A 25 9.42 -9.89 -7.73
CA ALA A 25 10.71 -10.21 -7.12
C ALA A 25 11.10 -9.14 -6.09
N ASP A 26 11.64 -9.57 -4.95
CA ASP A 26 12.02 -8.72 -3.81
C ASP A 26 10.85 -8.06 -3.05
N GLU A 27 9.61 -8.45 -3.32
CA GLU A 27 8.42 -8.01 -2.58
C GLU A 27 7.85 -9.11 -1.67
N VAL A 28 7.07 -8.69 -0.67
CA VAL A 28 6.28 -9.58 0.18
C VAL A 28 4.81 -9.22 0.11
N LEU A 29 3.94 -10.23 0.21
CA LEU A 29 2.52 -10.02 0.45
C LEU A 29 2.25 -10.12 1.94
N VAL A 30 1.68 -9.06 2.51
CA VAL A 30 1.29 -9.01 3.92
C VAL A 30 -0.23 -9.03 4.02
N ARG A 31 -0.78 -9.96 4.81
CA ARG A 31 -2.18 -9.90 5.25
C ARG A 31 -2.28 -8.91 6.40
N GLY A 32 -2.84 -7.74 6.14
CA GLY A 32 -3.08 -6.71 7.15
C GLY A 32 -4.00 -7.20 8.26
N ALA A 33 -3.61 -6.95 9.51
CA ALA A 33 -4.40 -7.22 10.71
C ALA A 33 -4.99 -5.94 11.30
N ALA A 34 -4.19 -4.86 11.32
CA ALA A 34 -4.60 -3.54 11.77
C ALA A 34 -3.74 -2.46 11.11
N THR A 35 -4.27 -1.24 11.04
CA THR A 35 -3.50 -0.04 10.72
C THR A 35 -4.00 1.14 11.55
N GLY A 36 -3.08 1.98 12.01
CA GLY A 36 -3.41 3.24 12.68
C GLY A 36 -3.89 4.30 11.70
N LEU A 37 -4.62 5.28 12.24
CA LEU A 37 -4.89 6.54 11.57
C LEU A 37 -4.10 7.63 12.29
N ARG A 38 -3.37 8.44 11.52
CA ARG A 38 -2.56 9.55 12.00
C ARG A 38 -3.03 10.86 11.40
N GLY A 39 -2.59 11.98 11.97
CA GLY A 39 -2.80 13.31 11.39
C GLY A 39 -2.34 13.43 9.93
N SER A 40 -1.31 12.71 9.49
CA SER A 40 -0.92 12.68 8.07
C SER A 40 -1.97 12.06 7.15
N ASP A 41 -2.78 11.11 7.62
CA ASP A 41 -3.90 10.60 6.83
C ASP A 41 -4.99 11.69 6.68
N VAL A 42 -5.18 12.54 7.69
CA VAL A 42 -6.08 13.72 7.63
C VAL A 42 -5.54 14.79 6.68
N HIS A 43 -4.25 15.10 6.76
CA HIS A 43 -3.57 16.04 5.87
C HIS A 43 -3.72 15.65 4.39
N ILE A 44 -3.79 14.34 4.12
CA ILE A 44 -4.03 13.78 2.77
C ILE A 44 -5.52 13.79 2.43
N ALA A 45 -6.36 13.15 3.25
CA ALA A 45 -7.72 12.82 2.89
C ALA A 45 -8.70 13.98 3.02
N VAL A 46 -8.50 14.86 4.00
CA VAL A 46 -9.46 15.92 4.36
C VAL A 46 -8.94 17.29 3.97
N GLU A 47 -7.70 17.61 4.35
CA GLU A 47 -7.15 18.95 4.16
C GLU A 47 -6.51 19.14 2.78
N GLY A 48 -6.05 18.06 2.15
CA GLY A 48 -5.38 18.09 0.84
C GLY A 48 -4.03 18.82 0.82
N ILE A 49 -3.45 19.13 1.99
CA ILE A 49 -2.17 19.84 2.10
C ILE A 49 -0.98 18.95 1.77
N THR A 50 -1.16 17.62 1.84
CA THR A 50 -0.18 16.64 1.37
C THR A 50 -0.62 16.13 -0.01
N PRO A 51 0.11 16.46 -1.09
CA PRO A 51 -0.23 16.02 -2.43
C PRO A 51 -0.27 14.50 -2.53
N THR A 52 -1.37 13.98 -3.08
CA THR A 52 -1.51 12.56 -3.39
C THR A 52 -1.39 12.36 -4.90
N PRO A 53 -0.45 11.54 -5.38
CA PRO A 53 -0.11 11.49 -6.80
C PRO A 53 -1.23 10.91 -7.69
N CYS A 54 -2.12 10.09 -7.13
CA CYS A 54 -3.24 9.52 -7.87
C CYS A 54 -4.42 9.19 -6.95
N VAL A 55 -5.61 9.30 -7.52
CA VAL A 55 -6.86 8.76 -6.96
C VAL A 55 -7.48 7.81 -7.98
N PRO A 56 -8.14 6.71 -7.55
CA PRO A 56 -8.28 6.29 -6.16
C PRO A 56 -6.96 5.77 -5.54
N THR A 57 -6.77 5.94 -4.24
CA THR A 57 -5.60 5.39 -3.50
C THR A 57 -6.00 4.77 -2.16
N THR A 58 -5.24 3.78 -1.69
CA THR A 58 -5.43 3.17 -0.36
C THR A 58 -4.48 3.85 0.63
N LEU A 59 -5.02 4.46 1.68
CA LEU A 59 -4.24 5.09 2.75
C LEU A 59 -3.84 4.08 3.83
N GLY A 60 -3.08 4.53 4.83
CA GLY A 60 -2.57 3.70 5.93
C GLY A 60 -1.10 3.38 5.75
N HIS A 61 -0.26 4.13 6.47
CA HIS A 61 1.20 3.97 6.48
C HIS A 61 1.73 3.40 7.81
N GLU A 62 0.83 3.08 8.75
CA GLU A 62 1.13 2.55 10.08
C GLU A 62 0.41 1.20 10.25
N MET A 63 0.80 0.20 9.46
CA MET A 63 0.13 -1.11 9.44
C MET A 63 0.94 -2.22 10.13
N ALA A 64 0.21 -3.20 10.67
CA ALA A 64 0.77 -4.46 11.18
C ALA A 64 -0.01 -5.64 10.60
N GLY A 65 0.68 -6.76 10.38
CA GLY A 65 0.10 -7.95 9.78
C GLY A 65 1.06 -9.13 9.71
N THR A 66 0.64 -10.16 8.99
CA THR A 66 1.42 -11.39 8.80
C THR A 66 1.88 -11.49 7.36
N VAL A 67 3.16 -11.79 7.14
CA VAL A 67 3.68 -12.11 5.81
C VAL A 67 3.07 -13.45 5.36
N VAL A 68 2.39 -13.46 4.23
CA VAL A 68 1.71 -14.65 3.67
C VAL A 68 2.37 -15.17 2.39
N VAL A 69 3.14 -14.33 1.69
CA VAL A 69 3.97 -14.73 0.55
C VAL A 69 5.26 -13.92 0.57
N VAL A 70 6.39 -14.60 0.35
CA VAL A 70 7.68 -13.98 0.04
C VAL A 70 8.01 -14.35 -1.41
N ALA A 71 8.16 -13.36 -2.29
CA ALA A 71 8.57 -13.64 -3.65
C ALA A 71 10.05 -14.05 -3.71
N ALA A 72 10.41 -14.84 -4.72
CA ALA A 72 11.80 -15.21 -4.92
C ALA A 72 12.64 -13.97 -5.21
N VAL A 73 13.80 -13.86 -4.53
CA VAL A 73 14.81 -12.85 -4.83
C VAL A 73 15.37 -13.14 -6.21
N GLY A 74 15.35 -12.14 -7.09
CA GLY A 74 16.00 -12.26 -8.40
C GLY A 74 17.48 -12.55 -8.18
N ARG A 75 17.99 -13.70 -8.62
CA ARG A 75 19.43 -13.99 -8.50
C ARG A 75 20.19 -12.83 -9.14
N ALA A 76 21.00 -12.12 -8.35
CA ALA A 76 21.95 -11.17 -8.90
C ALA A 76 22.74 -11.89 -9.99
N ARG A 77 22.61 -11.44 -11.24
CA ARG A 77 23.47 -11.92 -12.32
C ARG A 77 24.88 -11.56 -11.90
N GLY A 78 25.64 -12.54 -11.43
CA GLY A 78 27.01 -12.34 -10.99
C GLY A 78 27.73 -11.58 -12.10
N ARG A 79 28.16 -10.36 -11.81
CA ARG A 79 29.10 -9.65 -12.68
C ARG A 79 30.34 -10.53 -12.75
N SER A 80 30.52 -11.22 -13.86
CA SER A 80 31.77 -11.88 -14.20
C SER A 80 32.85 -10.80 -14.11
N ARG A 81 33.73 -10.93 -13.11
CA ARG A 81 34.98 -10.18 -13.06
C ARG A 81 35.96 -10.95 -13.95
N THR A 82 35.99 -10.59 -15.22
CA THR A 82 37.15 -10.78 -16.10
C THR A 82 37.85 -9.45 -16.26
#